data_AF-A0A948C781-F1
#
_entry.id   AF-A0A948C781-F1
#
_cell.length_a   1.000
_cell.length_b   1.000
_cell.length_c   1.000
_cell.angle_alpha   90.00
_cell.angle_beta   90.00
_cell.angle_gamma   90.00
#
_symmetry.space_group_name_H-M   'P 1'
#
loop_
_entity.id
_entity.type
_entity.pdbx_description
1 polymer ?
#
loop_
_entity_poly.entity_id
_entity_poly.type
_entity_poly.pdbx_seq_one_letter_code
_entity_poly.pdbx_strand_id
1 'polypeptide(L)'
;MKLPVIMIEGEGVAEVWEKSLVVLWEKGAENKTEYDKAIDPPSKDATMIMAVNQPFSQPRIHLAFPGGMEDLEKYRQEIVFGIHDHWINPEEGKWTYTYHDRLFNYHLPQNPKKTVHPVKSRSPLGDRTEMPKAIPTSNGVNQVEKLIEKLSATHYSRRAQAITWIPFCDANADDPPCLQRIWCRIFEENSELYLVMNTHWRSRDAYRAAFMNLFGITELQKYIAEEISKKINKKVNVGRYVDISDSYHIYGESFDDFKNRFLNLLNKREFYNLERSKSRTIRSDDPVAVEGFGYGKKLLEMEKQTGTKGATS
;
A
#
# COMPACT_ATOMS: atom_id res chain seq x y z
N MET A 1 13.57 25.79 -11.39
CA MET A 1 13.04 25.27 -10.11
C MET A 1 13.49 23.81 -9.98
N LYS A 2 13.81 23.31 -8.78
CA LYS A 2 14.18 21.90 -8.56
C LYS A 2 13.10 21.27 -7.68
N LEU A 3 12.51 20.14 -8.12
CA LEU A 3 11.67 19.32 -7.25
C LEU A 3 12.57 18.82 -6.10
N PRO A 4 12.25 19.11 -4.83
CA PRO A 4 13.08 18.69 -3.70
C PRO A 4 13.03 17.17 -3.53
N VAL A 5 14.15 16.59 -3.09
CA VAL A 5 14.23 15.21 -2.63
C VAL A 5 14.34 15.24 -1.11
N ILE A 6 13.35 14.67 -0.44
CA ILE A 6 13.20 14.73 1.02
C ILE A 6 13.24 13.30 1.56
N MET A 7 14.08 13.06 2.56
CA MET A 7 14.11 11.81 3.30
C MET A 7 13.72 12.07 4.74
N ILE A 8 12.81 11.26 5.26
CA ILE A 8 12.44 11.25 6.68
C ILE A 8 12.51 9.84 7.24
N GLU A 9 12.74 9.75 8.54
CA GLU A 9 12.79 8.51 9.28
C GLU A 9 12.08 8.69 10.64
N GLY A 10 11.46 7.61 11.11
CA GLY A 10 10.78 7.55 12.39
C GLY A 10 10.43 6.13 12.77
N GLU A 11 9.86 5.97 13.96
CA GLU A 11 9.62 4.66 14.56
C GLU A 11 8.34 4.03 14.02
N GLY A 12 7.23 4.78 14.04
CA GLY A 12 5.91 4.26 13.71
C GLY A 12 5.26 4.93 12.49
N VAL A 13 4.22 4.29 11.95
CA VAL A 13 3.47 4.79 10.78
C VAL A 13 2.88 6.18 11.02
N ALA A 14 2.26 6.41 12.19
CA ALA A 14 1.67 7.71 12.53
C ALA A 14 2.72 8.84 12.59
N GLU A 15 3.87 8.57 13.21
CA GLU A 15 4.95 9.54 13.37
C GLU A 15 5.56 9.93 12.01
N VAL A 16 5.87 8.92 11.19
CA VAL A 16 6.49 9.12 9.88
C VAL A 16 5.54 9.86 8.94
N TRP A 17 4.25 9.51 8.94
CA TRP A 17 3.26 10.23 8.13
C TRP A 17 3.09 11.69 8.57
N GLU A 18 3.04 11.97 9.89
CA GLU A 18 2.97 13.35 10.40
C GLU A 18 4.20 14.15 9.96
N LYS A 19 5.39 13.61 10.18
CA LYS A 19 6.66 14.25 9.78
C LYS A 19 6.71 14.53 8.27
N SER A 20 6.22 13.62 7.43
CA SER A 20 6.29 13.80 5.98
C SER A 20 5.41 14.95 5.51
N LEU A 21 4.23 15.12 6.11
CA LEU A 21 3.33 16.23 5.83
C LEU A 21 3.89 17.58 6.26
N VAL A 22 4.46 17.66 7.47
CA VAL A 22 5.08 18.90 7.96
C VAL A 22 6.24 19.32 7.07
N VAL A 23 7.15 18.40 6.75
CA VAL A 23 8.32 18.73 5.94
C VAL A 23 7.95 19.02 4.48
N LEU A 24 6.95 18.32 3.92
CA LEU A 24 6.43 18.62 2.58
C LEU A 24 5.79 20.02 2.53
N TRP A 25 5.02 20.39 3.55
CA TRP A 25 4.40 21.72 3.62
C TRP A 25 5.44 22.84 3.65
N GLU A 26 6.51 22.66 4.42
CA GLU A 26 7.58 23.65 4.58
C GLU A 26 8.52 23.75 3.37
N LYS A 27 8.88 22.60 2.79
CA LYS A 27 9.99 22.50 1.81
C LYS A 27 9.56 22.08 0.42
N GLY A 28 8.31 21.67 0.23
CA GLY A 28 7.76 21.25 -1.06
C GLY A 28 7.80 22.38 -2.10
N ALA A 29 8.14 22.01 -3.33
CA ALA A 29 8.01 22.92 -4.46
C ALA A 29 6.53 23.12 -4.79
N GLU A 30 6.19 24.29 -5.29
CA GLU A 30 4.85 24.58 -5.78
C GLU A 30 4.74 24.19 -7.26
N ASN A 31 3.78 23.35 -7.59
CA ASN A 31 3.53 22.95 -8.97
C ASN A 31 2.03 22.69 -9.21
N LYS A 32 1.57 22.94 -10.44
CA LYS A 32 0.18 22.64 -10.82
C LYS A 32 0.01 21.16 -11.12
N THR A 33 -1.21 20.68 -10.94
CA THR A 33 -1.64 19.32 -11.32
C THR A 33 -2.72 19.37 -12.39
N GLU A 34 -2.93 18.26 -13.10
CA GLU A 34 -4.01 18.12 -14.08
C GLU A 34 -5.41 18.16 -13.45
N TYR A 35 -5.49 18.06 -12.12
CA TYR A 35 -6.72 18.06 -11.34
C TYR A 35 -7.08 19.44 -10.77
N ASP A 36 -6.17 20.41 -10.83
CA ASP A 36 -6.37 21.73 -10.26
C ASP A 36 -7.50 22.49 -11.00
N LYS A 37 -8.45 23.04 -10.24
CA LYS A 37 -9.41 24.02 -10.77
C LYS A 37 -8.72 25.38 -10.91
N ALA A 38 -9.34 26.28 -11.68
CA ALA A 38 -8.78 27.62 -11.91
C ALA A 38 -8.54 28.44 -10.62
N ILE A 39 -9.26 28.13 -9.54
CA ILE A 39 -9.14 28.80 -8.23
C ILE A 39 -8.14 28.11 -7.30
N ASP A 40 -7.75 26.87 -7.59
CA ASP A 40 -6.89 26.10 -6.70
C ASP A 40 -5.46 26.64 -6.77
N PRO A 41 -4.80 26.87 -5.62
CA PRO A 41 -3.39 27.20 -5.63
C PRO A 41 -2.57 26.00 -6.14
N PRO A 42 -1.34 26.20 -6.63
CA PRO A 42 -0.46 25.09 -6.97
C PRO A 42 -0.24 24.18 -5.76
N SER A 43 -0.20 22.87 -6.01
CA SER A 43 0.07 21.85 -5.01
C SER A 43 1.50 21.97 -4.45
N LYS A 44 1.72 21.49 -3.22
CA LYS A 44 3.08 21.28 -2.67
C LYS A 44 3.55 19.89 -3.07
N ASP A 45 4.74 19.77 -3.66
CA ASP A 45 5.27 18.50 -4.20
C ASP A 45 6.76 18.30 -3.87
N ALA A 46 7.15 17.04 -3.70
CA ALA A 46 8.52 16.58 -3.50
C ALA A 46 8.67 15.11 -3.93
N THR A 47 9.88 14.72 -4.34
CA THR A 47 10.27 13.30 -4.23
C THR A 47 10.49 12.98 -2.75
N MET A 48 9.79 11.99 -2.22
CA MET A 48 9.79 11.66 -0.79
C MET A 48 10.26 10.23 -0.54
N ILE A 49 11.13 10.06 0.45
CA ILE A 49 11.56 8.76 0.97
C ILE A 49 11.20 8.72 2.45
N MET A 50 10.30 7.82 2.84
CA MET A 50 9.86 7.64 4.21
C MET A 50 10.30 6.28 4.75
N ALA A 51 11.15 6.26 5.77
CA ALA A 51 11.55 5.04 6.48
C ALA A 51 10.79 4.90 7.80
N VAL A 52 10.09 3.78 7.98
CA VAL A 52 9.37 3.39 9.20
C VAL A 52 10.08 2.20 9.83
N ASN A 53 10.75 2.41 10.97
CA ASN A 53 11.61 1.40 11.59
C ASN A 53 10.83 0.24 12.21
N GLN A 54 9.74 0.54 12.91
CA GLN A 54 8.84 -0.43 13.53
C GLN A 54 7.38 -0.16 13.10
N PRO A 55 6.93 -0.68 11.94
CA PRO A 55 5.62 -0.36 11.36
C PRO A 55 4.40 -0.64 12.26
N PHE A 56 4.57 -1.47 13.28
CA PHE A 56 3.54 -1.86 14.24
C PHE A 56 3.72 -1.26 15.64
N SER A 57 4.71 -0.37 15.82
CA SER A 57 4.87 0.39 17.06
C SER A 57 3.64 1.25 17.35
N GLN A 58 3.39 1.49 18.63
CA GLN A 58 2.23 2.23 19.12
C GLN A 58 2.68 3.60 19.68
N PRO A 59 1.85 4.64 19.54
CA PRO A 59 0.55 4.68 18.87
C PRO A 59 0.68 4.64 17.34
N ARG A 60 -0.20 3.87 16.69
CA ARG A 60 -0.08 3.60 15.25
C ARG A 60 -1.01 4.44 14.37
N ILE A 61 -2.10 4.98 14.94
CA ILE A 61 -3.17 5.63 14.17
C ILE A 61 -3.17 7.13 14.43
N HIS A 62 -3.02 7.95 13.38
CA HIS A 62 -3.02 9.41 13.51
C HIS A 62 -4.40 10.00 13.19
N LEU A 63 -5.09 10.58 14.16
CA LEU A 63 -6.50 11.01 14.08
C LEU A 63 -6.81 12.11 13.05
N ALA A 64 -5.78 12.73 12.46
CA ALA A 64 -5.95 13.67 11.36
C ALA A 64 -6.12 13.01 9.97
N PHE A 65 -5.95 11.69 9.82
CA PHE A 65 -6.25 11.06 8.52
C PHE A 65 -7.73 11.26 8.15
N PRO A 66 -8.06 11.48 6.87
CA PRO A 66 -9.44 11.63 6.47
C PRO A 66 -10.10 10.25 6.36
N GLY A 67 -10.98 9.96 7.31
CA GLY A 67 -11.74 8.72 7.38
C GLY A 67 -12.02 8.31 8.81
N GLY A 68 -12.95 7.36 8.99
CA GLY A 68 -13.19 6.69 10.25
C GLY A 68 -12.31 5.45 10.43
N MET A 69 -12.34 4.87 11.63
CA MET A 69 -11.65 3.61 11.92
C MET A 69 -12.23 2.46 11.11
N GLU A 70 -13.54 2.50 10.87
CA GLU A 70 -14.28 1.60 10.00
C GLU A 70 -13.77 1.67 8.55
N ASP A 71 -13.52 2.87 8.01
CA ASP A 71 -12.95 3.04 6.67
C ASP A 71 -11.53 2.49 6.61
N LEU A 72 -10.73 2.71 7.66
CA LEU A 72 -9.38 2.20 7.77
C LEU A 72 -9.35 0.66 7.79
N GLU A 73 -10.28 0.02 8.50
CA GLU A 73 -10.42 -1.44 8.51
C GLU A 73 -10.91 -1.98 7.17
N LYS A 74 -11.90 -1.34 6.53
CA LYS A 74 -12.36 -1.71 5.19
C LYS A 74 -11.20 -1.67 4.21
N TYR A 75 -10.45 -0.57 4.19
CA TYR A 75 -9.32 -0.41 3.30
C TYR A 75 -8.20 -1.42 3.59
N ARG A 76 -7.92 -1.73 4.86
CA ARG A 76 -6.99 -2.81 5.22
C ARG A 76 -7.41 -4.14 4.58
N GLN A 77 -8.69 -4.49 4.67
CA GLN A 77 -9.19 -5.74 4.09
C GLN A 77 -9.20 -5.71 2.55
N GLU A 78 -9.44 -4.55 1.92
CA GLU A 78 -9.29 -4.38 0.47
C GLU A 78 -7.86 -4.71 0.02
N ILE A 79 -6.84 -4.18 0.73
CA ILE A 79 -5.43 -4.41 0.41
C ILE A 79 -4.99 -5.86 0.64
N VAL A 80 -5.38 -6.44 1.77
CA VAL A 80 -4.82 -7.73 2.21
C VAL A 80 -5.60 -8.93 1.67
N PHE A 81 -6.92 -8.80 1.49
CA PHE A 81 -7.80 -9.92 1.16
C PHE A 81 -8.64 -9.71 -0.10
N GLY A 82 -8.57 -8.55 -0.75
CA GLY A 82 -9.27 -8.32 -2.02
C GLY A 82 -10.78 -8.36 -1.89
N ILE A 83 -11.32 -7.97 -0.72
CA ILE A 83 -12.76 -8.08 -0.43
C ILE A 83 -13.65 -7.39 -1.46
N HIS A 84 -13.11 -6.40 -2.20
CA HIS A 84 -13.81 -5.63 -3.21
C HIS A 84 -13.28 -5.83 -4.63
N ASP A 85 -12.46 -6.85 -4.89
CA ASP A 85 -11.97 -7.16 -6.25
C ASP A 85 -13.14 -7.46 -7.21
N HIS A 86 -14.23 -8.01 -6.69
CA HIS A 86 -15.45 -8.29 -7.46
C HIS A 86 -16.23 -7.03 -7.90
N TRP A 87 -15.85 -5.84 -7.43
CA TRP A 87 -16.42 -4.57 -7.89
C TRP A 87 -15.64 -3.91 -9.04
N ILE A 88 -14.54 -4.52 -9.48
CA ILE A 88 -13.81 -4.07 -10.67
C ILE A 88 -14.72 -4.28 -11.89
N ASN A 89 -15.21 -3.19 -12.47
CA ASN A 89 -16.04 -3.21 -13.67
C ASN A 89 -15.87 -1.90 -14.47
N PRO A 90 -14.77 -1.77 -15.24
CA PRO A 90 -14.51 -0.58 -16.04
C PRO A 90 -15.62 -0.27 -17.05
N GLU A 91 -16.29 -1.28 -17.59
CA GLU A 91 -17.33 -1.13 -18.61
C GLU A 91 -18.58 -0.40 -18.09
N GLU A 92 -18.83 -0.46 -16.78
CA GLU A 92 -19.90 0.26 -16.09
C GLU A 92 -19.42 1.60 -15.47
N GLY A 93 -18.21 2.06 -15.78
CA GLY A 93 -17.61 3.24 -15.16
C GLY A 93 -17.29 3.06 -13.68
N LYS A 94 -17.22 1.81 -13.20
CA LYS A 94 -16.79 1.47 -11.83
C LYS A 94 -15.27 1.35 -11.78
N TRP A 95 -14.75 0.84 -10.65
CA TRP A 95 -13.33 0.72 -10.40
C TRP A 95 -12.60 -0.03 -11.52
N THR A 96 -11.45 0.50 -11.92
CA THR A 96 -10.60 -0.07 -12.96
C THR A 96 -9.59 -1.07 -12.43
N TYR A 97 -9.24 -0.98 -11.14
CA TYR A 97 -8.36 -1.91 -10.46
C TYR A 97 -8.53 -1.83 -8.93
N THR A 98 -8.02 -2.84 -8.24
CA THR A 98 -7.61 -2.76 -6.83
C THR A 98 -6.12 -3.10 -6.73
N TYR A 99 -5.44 -2.64 -5.69
CA TYR A 99 -4.05 -3.08 -5.47
C TYR A 99 -3.97 -4.59 -5.22
N HIS A 100 -4.97 -5.16 -4.56
CA HIS A 100 -5.01 -6.59 -4.32
C HIS A 100 -5.09 -7.38 -5.62
N ASP A 101 -6.03 -7.09 -6.53
CA ASP A 101 -6.12 -7.77 -7.84
C ASP A 101 -4.79 -7.64 -8.61
N ARG A 102 -4.19 -6.44 -8.67
CA ARG A 102 -2.89 -6.26 -9.35
C ARG A 102 -1.75 -7.06 -8.73
N LEU A 103 -1.76 -7.30 -7.42
CA LEU A 103 -0.69 -8.02 -6.71
C LEU A 103 -0.93 -9.55 -6.67
N PHE A 104 -2.17 -9.98 -6.47
CA PHE A 104 -2.57 -11.38 -6.27
C PHE A 104 -3.11 -12.04 -7.53
N ASN A 105 -3.44 -11.27 -8.55
CA ASN A 105 -4.00 -11.73 -9.82
C ASN A 105 -3.53 -10.82 -10.97
N TYR A 106 -2.22 -10.62 -11.15
CA TYR A 106 -1.70 -9.73 -12.17
C TYR A 106 -2.05 -10.22 -13.59
N HIS A 107 -2.89 -9.47 -14.32
CA HIS A 107 -3.40 -9.90 -15.62
C HIS A 107 -2.32 -9.87 -16.70
N LEU A 108 -2.22 -10.97 -17.44
CA LEU A 108 -1.37 -11.06 -18.61
C LEU A 108 -2.19 -10.71 -19.87
N PRO A 109 -1.60 -10.06 -20.88
CA PRO A 109 -2.28 -9.83 -22.14
C PRO A 109 -2.66 -11.19 -22.76
N GLN A 110 -3.94 -11.37 -23.09
CA GLN A 110 -4.37 -12.55 -23.84
C GLN A 110 -3.79 -12.46 -25.26
N ASN A 111 -2.93 -13.41 -25.61
CA ASN A 111 -2.09 -13.45 -26.79
C ASN A 111 -2.85 -13.18 -28.10
N PRO A 112 -2.71 -12.02 -28.79
CA PRO A 112 -3.14 -11.89 -30.17
C PRO A 112 -2.00 -12.41 -31.06
N LYS A 113 -1.83 -13.73 -31.11
CA LYS A 113 -0.93 -14.45 -32.04
C LYS A 113 0.58 -14.07 -32.02
N LYS A 114 1.36 -15.02 -31.47
CA LYS A 114 2.73 -15.46 -31.86
C LYS A 114 3.99 -14.76 -31.28
N THR A 115 4.91 -15.66 -30.96
CA THR A 115 6.38 -15.56 -30.83
C THR A 115 6.96 -14.88 -29.59
N VAL A 116 6.94 -15.60 -28.46
CA VAL A 116 8.08 -15.54 -27.53
C VAL A 116 9.15 -16.48 -28.10
N HIS A 117 10.23 -15.93 -28.64
CA HIS A 117 11.43 -16.72 -28.90
C HIS A 117 11.98 -17.23 -27.56
N PRO A 118 12.16 -18.54 -27.36
CA PRO A 118 12.72 -19.03 -26.12
C PRO A 118 14.19 -18.59 -26.05
N VAL A 119 14.54 -17.92 -24.95
CA VAL A 119 15.94 -17.79 -24.52
C VAL A 119 16.44 -19.22 -24.28
N LYS A 120 17.35 -19.68 -25.15
CA LYS A 120 18.02 -20.98 -25.00
C LYS A 120 18.87 -20.93 -23.73
N SER A 121 18.38 -21.44 -22.61
CA SER A 121 19.26 -21.96 -21.56
C SER A 121 19.81 -23.30 -22.06
N ARG A 122 21.15 -23.36 -22.24
CA ARG A 122 21.84 -24.63 -22.45
C ARG A 122 21.98 -25.30 -21.09
N SER A 123 21.30 -26.42 -20.87
CA SER A 123 21.86 -27.53 -20.10
C SER A 123 21.92 -28.76 -21.02
N PRO A 124 23.04 -29.52 -21.03
CA PRO A 124 23.18 -30.73 -21.80
C PRO A 124 22.57 -31.90 -21.03
N LEU A 125 22.16 -32.94 -21.76
CA LEU A 125 21.47 -34.17 -21.33
C LEU A 125 19.95 -34.05 -21.30
N GLY A 126 19.35 -34.79 -22.23
CA GLY A 126 17.93 -34.82 -22.48
C GLY A 126 17.21 -35.91 -21.70
N ASP A 127 15.93 -35.66 -21.46
CA ASP A 127 14.89 -36.62 -21.78
C ASP A 127 13.61 -35.82 -22.10
N ARG A 128 12.91 -36.17 -23.17
CA ARG A 128 11.67 -35.50 -23.59
C ARG A 128 10.50 -36.21 -22.93
N THR A 129 10.09 -35.78 -21.75
CA THR A 129 8.79 -36.15 -21.21
C THR A 129 7.72 -35.18 -21.72
N GLU A 130 6.64 -35.75 -22.22
CA GLU A 130 5.48 -35.05 -22.78
C GLU A 130 4.93 -34.00 -21.81
N MET A 131 4.56 -32.84 -22.36
CA MET A 131 3.86 -31.81 -21.58
C MET A 131 2.50 -32.34 -21.14
N PRO A 132 2.12 -32.18 -19.85
CA PRO A 132 0.80 -32.58 -19.40
C PRO A 132 -0.28 -31.77 -20.14
N LYS A 133 -1.25 -32.51 -20.66
CA LYS A 133 -2.51 -31.98 -21.21
C LYS A 133 -3.26 -31.25 -20.11
N ALA A 134 -3.58 -29.98 -20.40
CA ALA A 134 -4.58 -29.11 -19.77
C ALA A 134 -4.52 -28.95 -18.23
N ILE A 135 -4.25 -27.72 -17.78
CA ILE A 135 -4.51 -27.25 -16.40
C ILE A 135 -5.45 -26.03 -16.48
N PRO A 136 -6.45 -25.90 -15.59
CA PRO A 136 -7.64 -25.09 -15.84
C PRO A 136 -7.53 -23.61 -15.40
N THR A 137 -8.12 -22.74 -16.23
CA THR A 137 -8.72 -21.41 -15.96
C THR A 137 -8.34 -20.64 -14.66
N SER A 138 -7.31 -19.78 -14.76
CA SER A 138 -7.24 -18.41 -14.22
C SER A 138 -6.03 -17.71 -14.86
N ASN A 139 -6.23 -16.67 -15.67
CA ASN A 139 -5.16 -16.13 -16.56
C ASN A 139 -4.22 -15.10 -15.90
N GLY A 140 -4.25 -14.93 -14.57
CA GLY A 140 -3.43 -13.97 -13.84
C GLY A 140 -2.27 -14.58 -13.08
N VAL A 141 -1.28 -13.76 -12.71
CA VAL A 141 -0.13 -14.15 -11.89
C VAL A 141 -0.30 -13.67 -10.46
N ASN A 142 -0.39 -14.60 -9.50
CA ASN A 142 -0.26 -14.26 -8.09
C ASN A 142 1.19 -13.95 -7.74
N GLN A 143 1.54 -12.66 -7.74
CA GLN A 143 2.92 -12.21 -7.51
C GLN A 143 3.29 -12.30 -6.03
N VAL A 144 2.33 -12.09 -5.12
CA VAL A 144 2.55 -12.20 -3.67
C VAL A 144 2.87 -13.64 -3.27
N GLU A 145 2.15 -14.63 -3.78
CA GLU A 145 2.47 -16.05 -3.52
C GLU A 145 3.85 -16.41 -4.06
N LYS A 146 4.18 -16.00 -5.30
CA LYS A 146 5.54 -16.21 -5.86
C LYS A 146 6.63 -15.55 -5.02
N LEU A 147 6.35 -14.38 -4.46
CA LEU A 147 7.25 -13.67 -3.54
C LEU A 147 7.45 -14.46 -2.25
N ILE A 148 6.36 -14.96 -1.64
CA ILE A 148 6.37 -15.78 -0.44
C ILE A 148 7.17 -17.07 -0.69
N GLU A 149 6.85 -17.83 -1.75
CA GLU A 149 7.58 -19.03 -2.14
C GLU A 149 9.08 -18.76 -2.30
N LYS A 150 9.42 -17.65 -2.96
CA LYS A 150 10.81 -17.27 -3.21
C LYS A 150 11.59 -17.01 -1.92
N LEU A 151 11.00 -16.28 -0.98
CA LEU A 151 11.64 -15.94 0.28
C LEU A 151 11.64 -17.10 1.28
N SER A 152 10.63 -17.97 1.25
CA SER A 152 10.62 -19.21 2.02
C SER A 152 11.74 -20.16 1.58
N ALA A 153 11.99 -20.27 0.27
CA ALA A 153 13.09 -21.10 -0.26
C ALA A 153 14.47 -20.43 -0.15
N THR A 154 14.54 -19.09 -0.21
CA THR A 154 15.80 -18.34 -0.17
C THR A 154 15.60 -16.97 0.47
N HIS A 155 15.64 -16.92 1.79
CA HIS A 155 15.31 -15.74 2.60
C HIS A 155 16.15 -14.49 2.23
N TYR A 156 17.41 -14.66 1.84
CA TYR A 156 18.30 -13.57 1.43
C TYR A 156 18.16 -13.13 -0.05
N SER A 157 17.19 -13.68 -0.79
CA SER A 157 16.96 -13.35 -2.20
C SER A 157 16.75 -11.84 -2.41
N ARG A 158 17.38 -11.29 -3.46
CA ARG A 158 17.22 -9.89 -3.88
C ARG A 158 16.12 -9.72 -4.95
N ARG A 159 15.46 -10.80 -5.35
CA ARG A 159 14.55 -10.88 -6.53
C ARG A 159 13.06 -10.92 -6.16
N ALA A 160 12.74 -10.85 -4.87
CA ALA A 160 11.37 -10.91 -4.36
C ALA A 160 10.69 -9.54 -4.55
N GLN A 161 9.83 -9.43 -5.56
CA GLN A 161 9.10 -8.21 -5.88
C GLN A 161 7.76 -8.52 -6.57
N ALA A 162 6.84 -7.56 -6.52
CA ALA A 162 5.58 -7.56 -7.23
C ALA A 162 5.35 -6.15 -7.82
N ILE A 163 4.69 -6.06 -8.97
CA ILE A 163 4.37 -4.78 -9.63
C ILE A 163 2.87 -4.63 -9.87
N THR A 164 2.41 -3.43 -10.12
CA THR A 164 0.98 -3.11 -10.34
C THR A 164 0.71 -2.54 -11.73
N TRP A 165 1.70 -1.88 -12.33
CA TRP A 165 1.60 -1.23 -13.63
C TRP A 165 1.56 -2.24 -14.77
N ILE A 166 0.50 -2.19 -15.57
CA ILE A 166 0.30 -2.96 -16.80
C ILE A 166 0.46 -2.00 -17.99
N PRO A 167 1.57 -2.06 -18.75
CA PRO A 167 1.89 -1.05 -19.75
C PRO A 167 0.83 -0.80 -20.82
N PHE A 168 0.12 -1.84 -21.27
CA PHE A 168 -0.89 -1.71 -22.32
C PHE A 168 -2.27 -1.26 -21.80
N CYS A 169 -2.47 -1.26 -20.48
CA CYS A 169 -3.72 -0.85 -19.84
C CYS A 169 -3.57 0.54 -19.22
N ASP A 170 -2.52 0.76 -18.44
CA ASP A 170 -2.43 1.91 -17.55
C ASP A 170 -1.83 3.16 -18.22
N ALA A 171 -1.14 3.00 -19.36
CA ALA A 171 -0.51 4.13 -20.06
C ALA A 171 -1.52 5.15 -20.62
N ASN A 172 -2.78 4.75 -20.80
CA ASN A 172 -3.86 5.61 -21.30
C ASN A 172 -5.04 5.69 -20.33
N ALA A 173 -4.86 5.24 -19.08
CA ALA A 173 -5.91 5.31 -18.06
C ALA A 173 -5.93 6.69 -17.40
N ASP A 174 -7.12 7.21 -17.11
CA ASP A 174 -7.29 8.48 -16.38
C ASP A 174 -6.79 8.36 -14.93
N ASP A 175 -7.04 7.19 -14.32
CA ASP A 175 -6.64 6.86 -12.95
C ASP A 175 -5.77 5.59 -12.92
N PRO A 176 -4.48 5.66 -13.31
CA PRO A 176 -3.62 4.48 -13.26
C PRO A 176 -3.17 4.17 -11.82
N PRO A 177 -2.63 2.96 -11.54
CA PRO A 177 -2.15 2.61 -10.19
C PRO A 177 -1.05 3.56 -9.72
N CYS A 178 -1.14 4.06 -8.48
CA CYS A 178 -0.11 4.92 -7.89
C CYS A 178 1.08 4.12 -7.35
N LEU A 179 0.82 3.07 -6.56
CA LEU A 179 1.82 2.05 -6.25
C LEU A 179 2.31 1.45 -7.56
N GLN A 180 3.62 1.25 -7.73
CA GLN A 180 4.26 0.66 -8.91
C GLN A 180 4.91 -0.68 -8.61
N ARG A 181 5.55 -0.78 -7.43
CA ARG A 181 6.33 -1.95 -7.04
C ARG A 181 6.35 -2.13 -5.52
N ILE A 182 6.26 -3.38 -5.08
CA ILE A 182 6.68 -3.85 -3.76
C ILE A 182 7.94 -4.69 -3.93
N TRP A 183 8.94 -4.49 -3.07
CA TRP A 183 10.13 -5.31 -2.98
C TRP A 183 10.31 -5.77 -1.53
N CYS A 184 10.61 -7.05 -1.34
CA CYS A 184 10.79 -7.64 -0.02
C CYS A 184 12.14 -8.37 0.07
N ARG A 185 12.68 -8.42 1.30
CA ARG A 185 13.86 -9.25 1.63
C ARG A 185 13.82 -9.63 3.10
N ILE A 186 14.40 -10.78 3.43
CA ILE A 186 14.57 -11.18 4.83
C ILE A 186 16.02 -10.99 5.24
N PHE A 187 16.21 -10.33 6.38
CA PHE A 187 17.49 -10.21 7.07
C PHE A 187 17.46 -11.05 8.34
N GLU A 188 18.64 -11.57 8.73
CA GLU A 188 18.82 -12.26 9.99
C GLU A 188 19.66 -11.40 10.92
N GLU A 189 19.16 -11.14 12.11
CA GLU A 189 19.82 -10.38 13.16
C GLU A 189 19.58 -11.08 14.50
N ASN A 190 20.63 -11.34 15.26
CA ASN A 190 20.55 -12.04 16.55
C ASN A 190 19.75 -13.36 16.50
N SER A 191 19.88 -14.12 15.41
CA SER A 191 19.14 -15.38 15.12
C SER A 191 17.64 -15.22 14.83
N GLU A 192 17.14 -13.99 14.83
CA GLU A 192 15.77 -13.65 14.45
C GLU A 192 15.70 -13.21 12.98
N LEU A 193 14.58 -13.50 12.32
CA LEU A 193 14.35 -13.14 10.92
C LEU A 193 13.43 -11.93 10.83
N TYR A 194 13.75 -10.99 9.95
CA TYR A 194 12.99 -9.75 9.74
C TYR A 194 12.69 -9.56 8.26
N LEU A 195 11.40 -9.53 7.89
CA LEU A 195 10.96 -9.17 6.55
C LEU A 195 10.95 -7.64 6.40
N VAL A 196 11.92 -7.10 5.68
CA VAL A 196 11.90 -5.69 5.26
C VAL A 196 11.15 -5.54 3.94
N MET A 197 10.50 -4.39 3.77
CA MET A 197 9.72 -4.10 2.56
C MET A 197 9.92 -2.67 2.09
N ASN A 198 10.16 -2.50 0.78
CA ASN A 198 10.19 -1.19 0.14
C ASN A 198 9.08 -1.11 -0.89
N THR A 199 8.43 0.05 -1.00
CA THR A 199 7.45 0.35 -2.04
C THR A 199 7.88 1.54 -2.88
N HIS A 200 7.47 1.52 -4.14
CA HIS A 200 7.70 2.61 -5.08
C HIS A 200 6.38 3.11 -5.63
N TRP A 201 6.20 4.43 -5.63
CA TRP A 201 4.98 5.11 -6.02
C TRP A 201 5.30 6.19 -7.05
N ARG A 202 4.58 6.21 -8.17
CA ARG A 202 4.73 7.26 -9.19
C ARG A 202 4.16 8.61 -8.72
N SER A 203 3.16 8.55 -7.86
CA SER A 203 2.36 9.69 -7.39
C SER A 203 1.70 9.31 -6.06
N ARG A 204 1.58 10.25 -5.13
CA ARG A 204 1.04 9.97 -3.80
C ARG A 204 0.43 11.22 -3.18
N ASP A 205 -0.90 11.19 -3.01
CA ASP A 205 -1.60 12.17 -2.18
C ASP A 205 -1.19 11.96 -0.73
N ALA A 206 -0.35 12.87 -0.24
CA ALA A 206 0.26 12.85 1.07
C ALA A 206 -0.79 12.98 2.17
N TYR A 207 -1.81 13.82 1.98
CA TYR A 207 -2.74 14.20 3.03
C TYR A 207 -3.98 13.31 3.06
N ARG A 208 -4.57 13.01 1.91
CA ARG A 208 -5.84 12.30 1.85
C ARG A 208 -5.71 10.78 1.76
N ALA A 209 -4.61 10.28 1.19
CA ALA A 209 -4.49 8.85 0.91
C ALA A 209 -3.29 8.19 1.61
N ALA A 210 -2.18 8.90 1.83
CA ALA A 210 -0.93 8.25 2.22
C ALA A 210 -1.01 7.48 3.53
N PHE A 211 -1.71 7.99 4.54
CA PHE A 211 -1.87 7.30 5.83
C PHE A 211 -2.55 5.93 5.67
N MET A 212 -3.71 5.87 5.00
CA MET A 212 -4.44 4.63 4.80
C MET A 212 -3.61 3.61 4.00
N ASN A 213 -2.90 4.08 2.97
CA ASN A 213 -1.94 3.26 2.22
C ASN A 213 -0.82 2.72 3.10
N LEU A 214 -0.17 3.55 3.92
CA LEU A 214 0.89 3.10 4.84
C LEU A 214 0.37 2.04 5.81
N PHE A 215 -0.83 2.25 6.36
CA PHE A 215 -1.46 1.29 7.26
C PHE A 215 -1.76 -0.04 6.54
N GLY A 216 -2.46 -0.01 5.40
CA GLY A 216 -2.83 -1.21 4.65
C GLY A 216 -1.63 -1.97 4.08
N ILE A 217 -0.63 -1.27 3.54
CA ILE A 217 0.56 -1.90 2.98
C ILE A 217 1.43 -2.54 4.08
N THR A 218 1.57 -1.91 5.24
CA THR A 218 2.30 -2.55 6.36
C THR A 218 1.54 -3.74 6.94
N GLU A 219 0.20 -3.78 6.82
CA GLU A 219 -0.60 -5.00 7.08
C GLU A 219 -0.33 -6.10 6.04
N LEU A 220 -0.18 -5.75 4.76
CA LEU A 220 0.27 -6.71 3.73
C LEU A 220 1.68 -7.23 4.02
N GLN A 221 2.60 -6.38 4.50
CA GLN A 221 3.93 -6.80 4.94
C GLN A 221 3.85 -7.85 6.04
N LYS A 222 2.99 -7.62 7.04
CA LYS A 222 2.75 -8.56 8.13
C LYS A 222 2.18 -9.88 7.62
N TYR A 223 1.17 -9.83 6.76
CA TYR A 223 0.61 -11.02 6.11
C TYR A 223 1.69 -11.85 5.41
N ILE A 224 2.56 -11.22 4.60
CA ILE A 224 3.67 -11.92 3.91
C ILE A 224 4.63 -12.55 4.93
N ALA A 225 5.00 -11.84 6.00
CA ALA A 225 5.89 -12.37 7.03
C ALA A 225 5.28 -13.58 7.76
N GLU A 226 3.98 -13.53 8.06
CA GLU A 226 3.24 -14.63 8.69
C GLU A 226 3.13 -15.86 7.79
N GLU A 227 2.83 -15.68 6.49
CA GLU A 227 2.77 -16.79 5.53
C GLU A 227 4.13 -17.46 5.33
N ILE A 228 5.21 -16.67 5.24
CA ILE A 228 6.57 -17.22 5.19
C ILE A 228 6.87 -17.98 6.49
N SER A 229 6.53 -17.40 7.65
CA SER A 229 6.76 -18.04 8.96
C SER A 229 6.13 -19.43 9.04
N LYS A 230 4.88 -19.56 8.56
CA LYS A 230 4.16 -20.84 8.47
C LYS A 230 4.89 -21.82 7.55
N LYS A 231 5.32 -21.38 6.36
CA LYS A 231 5.98 -22.25 5.38
C LYS A 231 7.35 -22.78 5.83
N ILE A 232 8.13 -21.97 6.56
CA ILE A 232 9.48 -22.37 7.00
C ILE A 232 9.53 -22.88 8.45
N ASN A 233 8.40 -22.89 9.16
CA ASN A 233 8.30 -23.26 10.58
C ASN A 233 9.30 -22.51 11.49
N LYS A 234 9.54 -21.23 11.21
CA LYS A 234 10.38 -20.31 11.98
C LYS A 234 9.77 -18.92 11.92
N LYS A 235 9.70 -18.23 13.06
CA LYS A 235 9.14 -16.87 13.13
C LYS A 235 9.94 -15.90 12.26
N VAL A 236 9.24 -15.18 11.39
CA VAL A 236 9.72 -14.01 10.66
C VAL A 236 8.97 -12.80 11.19
N ASN A 237 9.69 -11.91 11.86
CA ASN A 237 9.18 -10.64 12.35
C ASN A 237 8.97 -9.66 11.20
N VAL A 238 8.08 -8.69 11.40
CA VAL A 238 7.96 -7.52 10.52
C VAL A 238 9.16 -6.63 10.75
N GLY A 239 9.95 -6.38 9.71
CA GLY A 239 11.07 -5.43 9.73
C GLY A 239 10.67 -4.06 9.22
N ARG A 240 11.69 -3.20 9.02
CA ARG A 240 11.53 -1.84 8.49
C ARG A 240 10.73 -1.81 7.18
N TYR A 241 9.88 -0.80 7.07
CA TYR A 241 9.17 -0.43 5.84
C TYR A 241 9.75 0.85 5.24
N VAL A 242 9.89 0.94 3.92
CA VAL A 242 10.28 2.16 3.21
C VAL A 242 9.29 2.49 2.10
N ASP A 243 8.78 3.72 2.09
CA ASP A 243 7.97 4.30 1.02
C ASP A 243 8.83 5.23 0.17
N ILE A 244 8.89 5.00 -1.14
CA ILE A 244 9.63 5.85 -2.08
C ILE A 244 8.62 6.40 -3.10
N SER A 245 8.35 7.69 -3.05
CA SER A 245 7.36 8.37 -3.88
C SER A 245 8.03 9.39 -4.79
N ASP A 246 7.80 9.29 -6.10
CA ASP A 246 8.38 10.20 -7.11
C ASP A 246 7.78 11.61 -7.01
N SER A 247 6.44 11.69 -6.86
CA SER A 247 5.66 12.89 -6.54
C SER A 247 4.81 12.64 -5.30
N TYR A 248 5.21 13.21 -4.17
CA TYR A 248 4.52 13.15 -2.89
C TYR A 248 3.96 14.55 -2.60
N HIS A 249 2.64 14.70 -2.65
CA HIS A 249 2.04 16.02 -2.78
C HIS A 249 0.83 16.26 -1.88
N ILE A 250 0.61 17.54 -1.56
CA ILE A 250 -0.64 18.04 -0.96
C ILE A 250 -1.31 18.90 -2.04
N TYR A 251 -2.53 18.52 -2.43
CA TYR A 251 -3.31 19.27 -3.39
C TYR A 251 -3.66 20.67 -2.89
N GLY A 252 -3.60 21.66 -3.79
CA GLY A 252 -3.96 23.03 -3.49
C GLY A 252 -5.37 23.19 -2.92
N GLU A 253 -6.35 22.47 -3.47
CA GLU A 253 -7.73 22.45 -2.97
C GLU A 253 -7.83 21.99 -1.51
N SER A 254 -6.85 21.23 -1.02
CA SER A 254 -6.81 20.70 0.35
C SER A 254 -6.11 21.63 1.35
N PHE A 255 -5.53 22.76 0.91
CA PHE A 255 -4.72 23.61 1.78
C PHE A 255 -5.50 24.17 2.96
N ASP A 256 -6.75 24.58 2.77
CA ASP A 256 -7.54 25.16 3.86
C ASP A 256 -7.95 24.11 4.89
N ASP A 257 -8.35 22.91 4.47
CA ASP A 257 -8.57 21.80 5.40
C ASP A 257 -7.26 21.40 6.10
N PHE A 258 -6.16 21.28 5.36
CA PHE A 258 -4.84 20.96 5.93
C PHE A 258 -4.41 21.94 7.02
N LYS A 259 -4.56 23.25 6.79
CA LYS A 259 -4.24 24.29 7.78
C LYS A 259 -5.18 24.23 8.98
N ASN A 260 -6.49 24.16 8.75
CA ASN A 260 -7.50 24.31 9.80
C ASN A 260 -7.72 23.03 10.63
N ARG A 261 -7.45 21.86 10.04
CA ARG A 261 -7.58 20.55 10.67
C ARG A 261 -6.23 20.01 11.09
N PHE A 262 -5.34 19.67 10.14
CA PHE A 262 -4.08 18.99 10.45
C PHE A 262 -3.12 19.86 11.27
N LEU A 263 -2.70 21.03 10.76
CA LEU A 263 -1.75 21.89 11.48
C LEU A 263 -2.31 22.41 12.81
N ASN A 264 -3.59 22.75 12.84
CA ASN A 264 -4.29 23.15 14.07
C ASN A 264 -4.32 22.03 15.13
N LEU A 265 -4.46 20.76 14.71
CA LEU A 265 -4.43 19.62 15.63
C LEU A 265 -3.04 19.46 16.25
N LEU A 266 -1.98 19.59 15.45
CA LEU A 266 -0.58 19.52 15.91
C LEU A 266 -0.27 20.59 16.98
N ASN A 267 -0.85 21.78 16.84
CA ASN A 267 -0.69 22.88 17.81
C ASN A 267 -1.47 22.68 19.11
N LYS A 268 -2.57 21.92 19.08
CA LYS A 268 -3.51 21.80 20.21
C LYS A 268 -3.36 20.53 21.03
N ARG A 269 -2.82 19.47 20.44
CA ARG A 269 -2.78 18.13 21.03
C ARG A 269 -1.37 17.60 20.99
N GLU A 270 -1.01 16.82 22.00
CA GLU A 270 0.25 16.09 22.03
C GLU A 270 0.24 14.96 21.00
N PHE A 271 1.43 14.50 20.60
CA PHE A 271 1.54 13.38 19.66
C PHE A 271 0.79 12.17 20.22
N TYR A 272 1.05 11.82 21.47
CA TYR A 272 0.33 10.80 22.21
C TYR A 272 0.04 11.28 23.63
N ASN A 273 -1.20 11.09 24.08
CA ASN A 273 -1.60 11.29 25.48
C ASN A 273 -2.59 10.18 25.89
N LEU A 274 -2.51 9.73 27.15
CA LEU A 274 -3.46 8.76 27.71
C LEU A 274 -4.90 9.32 27.73
N GLU A 275 -5.04 10.62 27.93
CA GLU A 275 -6.31 11.32 27.77
C GLU A 275 -6.55 11.60 26.27
N ARG A 276 -7.45 10.81 25.66
CA ARG A 276 -7.72 10.84 24.21
C ARG A 276 -8.03 12.23 23.64
N SER A 277 -8.71 13.09 24.42
CA SER A 277 -9.02 14.48 24.03
C SER A 277 -7.78 15.34 23.77
N LYS A 278 -6.65 15.02 24.43
CA LYS A 278 -5.35 15.70 24.32
C LYS A 278 -4.41 15.02 23.33
N SER A 279 -4.78 13.85 22.79
CA SER A 279 -3.96 13.08 21.86
C SER A 279 -4.37 13.31 20.40
N ARG A 280 -3.39 13.43 19.50
CA ARG A 280 -3.63 13.40 18.04
C ARG A 280 -3.37 12.05 17.40
N THR A 281 -2.82 11.10 18.16
CA THR A 281 -2.73 9.69 17.77
C THR A 281 -3.46 8.80 18.75
N ILE A 282 -3.74 7.56 18.35
CA ILE A 282 -4.35 6.55 19.19
C ILE A 282 -3.66 5.21 18.95
N ARG A 283 -3.67 4.37 19.99
CA ARG A 283 -3.15 3.02 19.89
C ARG A 283 -4.16 2.12 19.17
N SER A 284 -3.68 1.10 18.47
CA SER A 284 -4.54 0.12 17.79
C SER A 284 -5.35 -0.76 18.76
N ASP A 285 -4.92 -0.84 20.02
CA ASP A 285 -5.60 -1.58 21.10
C ASP A 285 -6.48 -0.69 21.99
N ASP A 286 -6.63 0.60 21.65
CA ASP A 286 -7.59 1.48 22.33
C ASP A 286 -9.02 1.01 22.06
N PRO A 287 -9.92 1.00 23.07
CA PRO A 287 -11.31 0.57 22.90
C PRO A 287 -12.04 1.23 21.72
N VAL A 288 -11.78 2.51 21.44
CA VAL A 288 -12.42 3.23 20.32
C VAL A 288 -11.92 2.71 18.97
N ALA A 289 -10.61 2.43 18.85
CA ALA A 289 -10.06 1.84 17.63
C ALA A 289 -10.59 0.42 17.43
N VAL A 290 -10.63 -0.39 18.49
CA VAL A 290 -11.16 -1.76 18.47
C VAL A 290 -12.63 -1.78 18.07
N GLU A 291 -13.45 -0.91 18.65
CA GLU A 291 -14.87 -0.78 18.32
C GLU A 291 -15.07 -0.37 16.86
N GLY A 292 -14.34 0.66 16.40
CA GLY A 292 -14.42 1.12 15.01
C GLY A 292 -14.01 0.05 13.99
N PHE A 293 -12.94 -0.71 14.27
CA PHE A 293 -12.56 -1.86 13.44
C PHE A 293 -13.62 -2.98 13.50
N GLY A 294 -14.22 -3.22 14.66
CA GLY A 294 -15.33 -4.15 14.79
C GLY A 294 -16.55 -3.73 13.96
N TYR A 295 -16.87 -2.43 13.95
CA TYR A 295 -17.94 -1.87 13.14
C TYR A 295 -17.66 -1.98 11.64
N GLY A 296 -16.43 -1.65 11.20
CA GLY A 296 -16.01 -1.83 9.81
C GLY A 296 -16.19 -3.26 9.30
N LYS A 297 -15.85 -4.27 10.11
CA LYS A 297 -16.08 -5.68 9.78
C LYS A 297 -17.56 -6.02 9.60
N LYS A 298 -18.43 -5.53 10.49
CA LYS A 298 -19.88 -5.75 10.39
C LYS A 298 -20.45 -5.14 9.11
N LEU A 299 -20.01 -3.94 8.74
CA LEU A 299 -20.44 -3.31 7.49
C LEU A 299 -20.06 -4.15 6.28
N LEU A 300 -18.86 -4.73 6.25
CA LEU A 300 -18.44 -5.62 5.16
C LEU A 300 -19.28 -6.90 5.07
N GLU A 301 -19.67 -7.46 6.21
CA GLU A 301 -20.59 -8.62 6.24
C GLU A 301 -21.96 -8.25 5.64
N MET A 302 -22.47 -7.04 5.92
CA MET A 302 -23.71 -6.53 5.33
C MET A 302 -23.57 -6.25 3.83
N GLU A 303 -22.46 -5.64 3.39
CA GLU A 303 -22.16 -5.41 1.97
C GLU A 303 -22.13 -6.73 1.19
N LYS A 304 -21.54 -7.79 1.78
CA LYS A 304 -21.51 -9.13 1.20
C LYS A 304 -22.90 -9.77 1.08
N GLN A 305 -23.80 -9.53 2.04
CA GLN A 305 -25.17 -10.05 2.02
C GLN A 305 -26.05 -9.31 1.00
N THR A 306 -25.86 -7.99 0.88
CA THR A 306 -26.69 -7.12 0.04
C THR A 306 -26.17 -6.96 -1.39
N GLY A 307 -24.90 -7.29 -1.64
CA GLY A 307 -24.21 -7.03 -2.91
C GLY A 307 -23.99 -5.55 -3.22
N THR A 308 -24.25 -4.65 -2.26
CA THR A 308 -24.20 -3.20 -2.44
C THR A 308 -23.11 -2.60 -1.56
N LYS A 309 -22.18 -1.85 -2.17
CA LYS A 309 -21.13 -1.11 -1.44
C LYS A 309 -21.74 -0.06 -0.52
N GLY A 310 -21.24 0.02 0.72
CA GLY A 310 -21.68 1.02 1.68
C GLY A 310 -23.08 0.79 2.25
N ALA A 311 -23.63 -0.43 2.14
CA ALA A 311 -24.89 -0.76 2.77
C ALA A 311 -24.80 -0.57 4.29
N THR A 312 -25.64 0.31 4.83
CA THR A 312 -25.87 0.49 6.26
C THR A 312 -27.27 -0.03 6.60
N SER A 313 -27.45 -0.48 7.85
CA SER A 313 -28.76 -0.88 8.40
C SER A 313 -29.83 0.18 8.21
#